data_AF-A0A2P7QYM2-F1
#
_entry.id   AF-A0A2P7QYM2-F1
#
_cell.length_a   1.000
_cell.length_b   1.000
_cell.length_c   1.000
_cell.angle_alpha   90.00
_cell.angle_beta   90.00
_cell.angle_gamma   90.00
#
_symmetry.space_group_name_H-M   'P 1'
#
loop_
_entity.id
_entity.type
_entity.pdbx_description
1 polymer ?
#
loop_
_entity_poly.entity_id
_entity_poly.type
_entity_poly.pdbx_seq_one_letter_code
_entity_poly.pdbx_strand_id
1 'polypeptide(L)'
;MRVQADLCERVRKIASQGATMPVATLPIGDPAILASEAVTLLVHASVRPVTGDRLLAFTVRPYRVSADQSGPFFGSAPRAVAMTDPAALDEALTEALSETLPWRPKLDGPRPLQ
;
A
#
# COMPACT_ATOMS: atom_id res chain seq x y z
N MET A 1 0.33 -7.36 -16.71
CA MET A 1 -0.56 -6.39 -16.03
C MET A 1 -1.54 -6.99 -15.01
N ARG A 2 -1.89 -8.28 -15.05
CA ARG A 2 -2.84 -8.89 -14.10
C ARG A 2 -2.45 -8.71 -12.62
N VAL A 3 -1.19 -8.97 -12.27
CA VAL A 3 -0.67 -8.82 -10.88
C VAL A 3 -0.86 -7.41 -10.32
N GLN A 4 -0.64 -6.37 -11.13
CA GLN A 4 -0.85 -4.99 -10.70
C GLN A 4 -2.33 -4.73 -10.41
N ALA A 5 -3.22 -5.10 -11.33
CA ALA A 5 -4.66 -4.90 -11.15
C ALA A 5 -5.20 -5.63 -9.91
N ASP A 6 -4.77 -6.89 -9.72
CA ASP A 6 -5.16 -7.70 -8.56
C ASP A 6 -4.67 -7.07 -7.25
N LEU A 7 -3.43 -6.56 -7.22
CA LEU A 7 -2.86 -5.89 -6.05
C LEU A 7 -3.60 -4.58 -5.73
N CYS A 8 -3.86 -3.75 -6.75
CA CYS A 8 -4.59 -2.51 -6.58
C CYS A 8 -6.00 -2.75 -6.04
N GLU A 9 -6.71 -3.76 -6.55
CA GLU A 9 -8.06 -4.07 -6.09
C GLU A 9 -8.07 -4.57 -4.63
N ARG A 10 -7.12 -5.42 -4.25
CA ARG A 10 -6.95 -5.84 -2.84
C ARG A 10 -6.68 -4.65 -1.93
N VAL A 11 -5.74 -3.78 -2.30
CA VAL A 11 -5.41 -2.57 -1.55
C VAL A 11 -6.63 -1.67 -1.41
N ARG A 12 -7.36 -1.42 -2.50
CA ARG A 12 -8.60 -0.61 -2.50
C ARG A 12 -9.63 -1.18 -1.53
N LYS A 13 -9.90 -2.48 -1.62
CA LYS A 13 -10.86 -3.18 -0.76
C LYS A 13 -10.49 -3.02 0.72
N ILE A 14 -9.22 -3.24 1.08
CA ILE A 14 -8.76 -3.12 2.48
C ILE A 14 -8.80 -1.66 2.94
N ALA A 15 -8.27 -0.72 2.14
CA ALA A 15 -8.19 0.69 2.49
C ALA A 15 -9.58 1.34 2.68
N SER A 16 -10.59 0.88 1.94
CA SER A 16 -11.98 1.34 2.07
C SER A 16 -12.65 0.97 3.40
N GLN A 17 -12.11 -0.01 4.14
CA GLN A 17 -12.70 -0.45 5.40
C GLN A 17 -12.51 0.63 6.47
N GLY A 18 -13.63 1.15 6.98
CA GLY A 18 -13.64 2.23 7.98
C GLY A 18 -13.34 3.62 7.40
N ALA A 19 -13.18 3.75 6.08
CA ALA A 19 -12.98 5.04 5.45
C ALA A 19 -14.29 5.85 5.45
N THR A 20 -14.22 7.14 5.80
CA THR A 20 -15.33 8.09 5.65
C THR A 20 -15.33 8.79 4.29
N MET A 21 -14.30 8.52 3.47
CA MET A 21 -14.08 9.09 2.15
C MET A 21 -13.99 8.00 1.08
N PRO A 22 -14.36 8.28 -0.18
CA PRO A 22 -14.26 7.31 -1.26
C PRO A 22 -12.82 6.86 -1.49
N VAL A 23 -12.62 5.56 -1.72
CA VAL A 23 -11.32 4.97 -2.09
C VAL A 23 -11.44 4.35 -3.48
N ALA A 24 -10.61 4.80 -4.41
CA ALA A 24 -10.62 4.36 -5.79
C ALA A 24 -9.20 4.01 -6.28
N THR A 25 -9.12 3.08 -7.23
CA THR A 25 -7.89 2.79 -7.97
C THR A 25 -7.83 3.74 -9.16
N LEU A 26 -6.72 4.47 -9.31
CA LEU A 26 -6.48 5.35 -10.45
C LEU A 26 -5.43 4.73 -11.39
N PRO A 27 -5.58 4.86 -12.71
CA PRO A 27 -4.53 4.48 -13.65
C PRO A 27 -3.33 5.42 -13.53
N ILE A 28 -2.15 4.94 -13.92
CA ILE A 28 -0.95 5.78 -13.98
C ILE A 28 -1.19 6.92 -14.98
N GLY A 29 -0.91 8.15 -14.55
CA GLY A 29 -1.10 9.35 -15.38
C GLY A 29 -2.50 9.97 -15.28
N ASP A 30 -3.39 9.44 -14.45
CA ASP A 30 -4.68 10.06 -14.17
C ASP A 30 -4.49 11.43 -13.50
N PRO A 31 -5.08 12.52 -14.01
CA PRO A 31 -4.95 13.86 -13.42
C PRO A 31 -5.52 13.93 -11.99
N ALA A 32 -6.44 13.05 -11.61
CA ALA A 32 -6.98 12.99 -10.25
C ALA A 32 -5.91 12.65 -9.19
N ILE A 33 -4.77 12.08 -9.59
CA ILE A 33 -3.61 11.86 -8.69
C ILE A 33 -3.05 13.18 -8.15
N LEU A 34 -3.20 14.27 -8.91
CA LEU A 34 -2.71 15.61 -8.59
C LEU A 34 -3.76 16.47 -7.87
N ALA A 35 -4.97 15.95 -7.64
CA ALA A 35 -6.03 16.68 -6.97
C ALA A 35 -5.63 17.03 -5.53
N SER A 36 -5.75 18.31 -5.17
CA SER A 36 -5.30 18.84 -3.87
C SER A 36 -6.06 18.26 -2.67
N GLU A 37 -7.29 17.85 -2.92
CA GLU A 37 -8.23 17.27 -1.97
C GLU A 37 -8.10 15.74 -1.85
N ALA A 38 -7.21 15.12 -2.64
CA ALA A 38 -6.96 13.69 -2.61
C ALA A 38 -5.66 13.35 -1.86
N VAL A 39 -5.67 12.20 -1.20
CA VAL A 39 -4.44 11.54 -0.74
C VAL A 39 -4.21 10.35 -1.64
N THR A 40 -3.14 10.39 -2.43
CA THR A 40 -2.75 9.26 -3.27
C THR A 40 -1.92 8.30 -2.43
N LEU A 41 -2.24 7.00 -2.46
CA LEU A 41 -1.38 5.97 -1.90
C LEU A 41 -0.56 5.34 -3.03
N LEU A 42 0.77 5.34 -2.87
CA LEU A 42 1.67 4.64 -3.77
C LEU A 42 2.06 3.29 -3.16
N VAL A 43 1.73 2.22 -3.88
CA VAL A 43 2.17 0.86 -3.56
C VAL A 43 3.40 0.55 -4.40
N HIS A 44 4.56 0.66 -3.78
CA HIS A 44 5.83 0.33 -4.43
C HIS A 44 6.07 -1.15 -4.28
N ALA A 45 6.00 -1.90 -5.37
CA ALA A 45 6.11 -3.35 -5.34
C ALA A 45 7.07 -3.88 -6.41
N SER A 46 7.70 -5.00 -6.11
CA SER A 46 8.51 -5.79 -7.04
C SER A 46 8.21 -7.27 -6.86
N VAL A 47 8.28 -8.02 -7.95
CA VAL A 47 8.13 -9.47 -7.94
C VAL A 47 9.44 -10.10 -8.38
N ARG A 48 9.94 -11.07 -7.60
CA ARG A 48 11.14 -11.83 -7.91
C ARG A 48 10.87 -13.34 -7.76
N PRO A 49 11.33 -14.17 -8.70
CA PRO A 49 11.33 -15.61 -8.49
C PRO A 49 12.31 -15.97 -7.37
N VAL A 50 11.89 -16.85 -6.47
CA VAL A 50 12.71 -17.48 -5.41
C VAL A 50 12.46 -18.98 -5.53
N THR A 51 13.44 -19.85 -5.27
CA THR A 51 13.35 -21.30 -5.55
C THR A 51 11.98 -21.91 -5.16
N GLY A 52 11.17 -22.25 -6.17
CA GLY A 52 9.84 -22.85 -5.99
C GLY A 52 8.65 -21.89 -5.93
N ASP A 53 8.86 -20.57 -5.90
CA ASP A 53 7.79 -19.56 -5.81
C ASP A 53 8.18 -18.16 -6.39
N ARG A 54 7.28 -17.18 -6.24
CA ARG A 54 7.49 -15.76 -6.50
C ARG A 54 7.26 -14.99 -5.20
N LEU A 55 8.25 -14.17 -4.84
CA LEU A 55 8.19 -13.27 -3.71
C LEU A 55 7.69 -11.89 -4.20
N LEU A 56 6.64 -11.37 -3.56
CA LEU A 56 6.21 -9.98 -3.71
C LEU A 56 6.83 -9.18 -2.56
N ALA A 57 7.72 -8.24 -2.89
CA ALA A 57 8.26 -7.28 -1.94
C ALA A 57 7.60 -5.92 -2.17
N PHE A 58 7.03 -5.29 -1.14
CA PHE A 58 6.33 -4.02 -1.26
C PHE A 58 6.43 -3.10 -0.04
N THR A 59 6.10 -1.81 -0.25
CA THR A 59 5.87 -0.79 0.79
C THR A 59 4.73 0.14 0.32
N VAL A 60 3.96 0.68 1.26
CA VAL A 60 2.86 1.62 0.99
C VAL A 60 3.23 3.00 1.53
N ARG A 61 3.03 4.04 0.73
CA ARG A 61 3.40 5.41 1.11
C ARG A 61 2.33 6.40 0.69
N PRO A 62 2.01 7.42 1.51
CA PRO A 62 1.20 8.52 1.05
C PRO A 62 2.01 9.40 0.09
N TYR A 63 1.36 9.90 -0.94
CA TYR A 63 1.87 10.84 -1.90
C TYR A 63 0.92 12.03 -1.95
N ARG A 64 1.47 13.22 -1.77
CA ARG A 64 0.76 14.49 -1.93
C ARG A 64 1.54 15.36 -2.89
N VAL A 65 0.83 15.95 -3.84
CA VAL A 65 1.37 16.98 -4.72
C VAL A 65 1.13 18.31 -4.03
N SER A 66 2.05 18.74 -3.19
CA SER A 66 2.01 20.09 -2.60
C SER A 66 3.40 20.69 -2.73
N ALA A 67 3.48 21.87 -3.35
CA ALA A 67 4.72 22.57 -3.67
C ALA A 67 5.50 23.03 -2.43
N ASP A 68 4.93 22.88 -1.22
CA ASP A 68 5.42 23.43 0.05
C ASP A 68 5.72 22.37 1.12
N GLN A 69 5.50 21.07 0.87
CA GLN A 69 5.66 20.02 1.90
C GLN A 69 6.73 19.00 1.54
N SER A 70 7.99 19.39 1.76
CA SER A 70 9.18 18.53 1.78
C SER A 70 9.34 17.76 3.11
N GLY A 71 8.23 17.41 3.77
CA GLY A 71 8.26 16.58 4.97
C GLY A 71 8.49 15.11 4.59
N PRO A 72 9.35 14.37 5.30
CA PRO A 72 9.51 12.94 5.04
C PRO A 72 8.21 12.22 5.40
N PHE A 73 7.46 11.80 4.38
CA PHE A 73 6.39 10.83 4.56
C PHE A 73 7.05 9.46 4.72
N PHE A 74 7.23 9.04 5.98
CA PHE A 74 7.59 7.66 6.26
C PHE A 74 6.45 6.76 5.77
N GLY A 75 6.80 5.84 4.89
CA GLY A 75 5.91 4.78 4.45
C GLY A 75 5.83 3.66 5.46
N SER A 76 4.97 2.69 5.18
CA SER A 76 4.95 1.43 5.90
C SER A 76 6.33 0.74 5.82
N ALA A 77 6.67 -0.05 6.84
CA ALA A 77 7.84 -0.93 6.76
C ALA A 77 7.75 -1.81 5.49
N PRO A 78 8.86 -2.05 4.77
CA PRO A 78 8.88 -2.97 3.65
C PRO A 78 8.50 -4.38 4.10
N ARG A 79 7.71 -5.06 3.27
CA ARG A 79 7.23 -6.43 3.51
C ARG A 79 7.55 -7.31 2.33
N ALA A 80 7.80 -8.58 2.59
CA ALA A 80 8.04 -9.59 1.58
C ALA A 80 7.17 -10.80 1.86
N VAL A 81 6.31 -11.16 0.91
CA VAL A 81 5.34 -12.26 1.05
C VAL A 81 5.40 -13.19 -0.16
N ALA A 82 5.23 -14.48 0.10
CA ALA A 82 5.07 -15.49 -0.95
C ALA A 82 3.77 -15.23 -1.71
N MET A 83 3.82 -15.15 -3.06
CA MET A 83 2.62 -14.89 -3.87
C MET A 83 1.64 -16.07 -3.87
N THR A 84 2.09 -17.26 -3.48
CA THR A 84 1.22 -18.43 -3.32
C THR A 84 0.43 -18.42 -2.01
N ASP A 85 0.73 -17.51 -1.08
CA ASP A 85 0.02 -17.36 0.18
C ASP A 85 -0.86 -16.08 0.17
N PRO A 86 -2.12 -16.19 -0.31
CA PRO A 86 -3.00 -15.03 -0.39
C PRO A 86 -3.42 -14.50 0.99
N ALA A 87 -3.38 -15.32 2.03
CA ALA A 87 -3.73 -14.90 3.39
C ALA A 87 -2.63 -14.05 4.00
N ALA A 88 -1.37 -14.50 3.91
CA ALA A 88 -0.22 -13.72 4.33
C ALA A 88 -0.10 -12.39 3.56
N LEU A 89 -0.46 -12.37 2.28
CA LEU A 89 -0.53 -11.13 1.50
C LEU A 89 -1.59 -10.16 2.07
N ASP A 90 -2.80 -10.62 2.36
CA ASP A 90 -3.88 -9.77 2.87
C ASP A 90 -3.57 -9.24 4.29
N GLU A 91 -2.90 -10.04 5.12
CA GLU A 91 -2.38 -9.64 6.43
C GLU A 91 -1.30 -8.56 6.29
N ALA A 92 -0.27 -8.81 5.49
CA ALA A 92 0.82 -7.87 5.23
C ALA A 92 0.31 -6.53 4.66
N LEU A 93 -0.66 -6.56 3.74
CA LEU A 93 -1.31 -5.36 3.22
C LEU A 93 -2.11 -4.64 4.30
N THR A 94 -2.80 -5.39 5.15
CA THR A 94 -3.58 -4.84 6.25
C THR A 94 -2.71 -4.08 7.23
N GLU A 95 -1.60 -4.67 7.67
CA GLU A 95 -0.64 -3.99 8.55
C GLU A 95 -0.04 -2.74 7.90
N ALA A 96 0.42 -2.85 6.65
CA ALA A 96 1.04 -1.73 5.93
C ALA A 96 0.07 -0.53 5.80
N LEU A 97 -1.20 -0.81 5.53
CA LEU A 97 -2.24 0.20 5.46
C LEU A 97 -2.62 0.74 6.84
N SER A 98 -2.57 -0.06 7.91
CA SER A 98 -2.77 0.39 9.28
C SER A 98 -1.65 1.30 9.80
N GLU A 99 -0.42 1.14 9.30
CA GLU A 99 0.70 2.06 9.57
C GLU A 99 0.52 3.41 8.85
N THR A 100 -0.18 3.41 7.71
CA THR A 100 -0.25 4.55 6.79
C THR A 100 -1.54 5.36 6.92
N LEU A 101 -2.68 4.71 7.16
CA LEU A 101 -4.01 5.31 7.08
C LEU A 101 -4.53 5.75 8.45
N PRO A 102 -4.99 7.00 8.60
CA PRO A 102 -5.37 7.54 9.91
C PRO A 102 -6.68 6.97 10.47
N TRP A 103 -7.55 6.39 9.65
CA TRP A 103 -8.82 5.79 10.08
C TRP A 103 -8.72 4.31 10.45
N ARG A 104 -7.55 3.68 10.24
CA ARG A 104 -7.36 2.27 10.54
C ARG A 104 -6.77 2.09 11.94
N PRO A 105 -7.15 1.02 12.66
CA PRO A 105 -6.51 0.72 13.94
C PRO A 105 -5.04 0.42 13.70
N LYS A 106 -4.16 0.99 14.53
CA LYS A 106 -2.75 0.60 14.56
C LYS A 106 -2.66 -0.84 15.04
N LEU A 107 -2.03 -1.68 14.24
CA LEU A 107 -1.72 -3.05 14.61
C LEU A 107 -0.35 -3.09 15.27
N ASP A 108 -0.15 -4.03 16.19
CA ASP A 108 1.17 -4.34 16.72
C ASP A 108 2.01 -4.96 15.58
N GLY A 109 2.66 -4.09 14.81
CA GLY A 109 3.47 -4.51 13.67
C GLY A 109 4.73 -5.26 14.11
N PRO A 110 5.44 -5.89 13.15
CA PRO A 110 6.70 -6.56 13.42
C PRO A 110 7.68 -5.59 14.11
N ARG A 111 8.20 -6.03 15.27
CA ARG A 111 9.07 -5.22 16.12
C ARG A 111 10.38 -4.93 15.35
N PRO A 112 10.84 -3.68 15.27
CA PRO A 112 12.12 -3.39 14.62
C PRO A 112 13.25 -4.17 15.31
N LEU A 113 14.25 -4.59 14.52
CA LEU A 113 15.47 -5.16 15.05
C LEU A 113 16.15 -4.11 15.94
N GLN A 114 16.37 -4.46 17.22
CA GLN A 114 17.18 -3.67 18.15
C GLN A 114 18.66 -3.99 17.98
#